data_AF-A0A926FET6-F1
#
_entry.id   AF-A0A926FET6-F1
#
_cell.length_a   1.000
_cell.length_b   1.000
_cell.length_c   1.000
_cell.angle_alpha   90.00
_cell.angle_beta   90.00
_cell.angle_gamma   90.00
#
_symmetry.space_group_name_H-M   'P 1'
#
loop_
_entity.id
_entity.type
_entity.pdbx_description
1 polymer ?
#
loop_
_entity_poly.entity_id
_entity_poly.type
_entity_poly.pdbx_seq_one_letter_code
_entity_poly.pdbx_strand_id
1 'polypeptide(L)'
;MSYKNNAISSDDPKAIEKLTEKLHKCETEQEFMKKVNVYYKKNGTCVGCEGVSDELAAKLDENIKQAYSWDKQPFPSYRLTNNNAEIRRLKKRIENLTATQNTEFVGWKFNGGEAVINEDKNRLQLIFDEKPSEEQRTILKSNGFRWAPSDKAWQRQLNHNAFYAANRIDFIKPESDEKPTDLQPKAPKKTEPER
;
A
#
# COMPACT_ATOMS: atom_id res chain seq x y z
N MET A 1 -4.53 -26.34 1.99
CA MET A 1 -3.65 -25.29 2.53
C MET A 1 -4.49 -24.06 2.82
N SER A 2 -4.70 -23.73 4.10
CA SER A 2 -5.38 -22.48 4.48
C SER A 2 -4.43 -21.32 4.20
N TYR A 3 -4.72 -20.50 3.19
CA TYR A 3 -3.98 -19.27 2.94
C TYR A 3 -4.26 -18.31 4.10
N LYS A 4 -3.37 -18.27 5.10
CA LYS A 4 -3.37 -17.18 6.09
C LYS A 4 -3.12 -15.89 5.33
N ASN A 5 -4.17 -15.10 5.17
CA ASN A 5 -4.12 -13.83 4.47
C ASN A 5 -3.46 -12.80 5.41
N ASN A 6 -2.13 -12.63 5.32
CA ASN A 6 -1.36 -11.66 6.10
C ASN A 6 -1.56 -10.19 5.61
N ALA A 7 -2.65 -9.93 4.89
CA ALA A 7 -2.99 -8.61 4.39
C ALA A 7 -3.54 -7.74 5.52
N ILE A 8 -2.79 -6.71 5.90
CA ILE A 8 -3.29 -5.66 6.79
C ILE A 8 -4.32 -4.84 6.01
N SER A 9 -5.54 -4.68 6.53
CA SER A 9 -6.58 -3.85 5.91
C SER A 9 -6.27 -2.37 6.09
N SER A 10 -6.68 -1.54 5.13
CA SER A 10 -6.56 -0.08 5.27
C SER A 10 -7.69 0.52 6.11
N ASP A 11 -8.76 -0.23 6.37
CA ASP A 11 -9.84 0.16 7.30
C ASP A 11 -9.50 -0.24 8.76
N ASP A 12 -8.35 -0.88 9.00
CA ASP A 12 -7.86 -1.18 10.35
C ASP A 12 -7.32 0.11 10.99
N PRO A 13 -7.82 0.55 12.16
CA PRO A 13 -7.33 1.77 12.82
C PRO A 13 -5.84 1.69 13.18
N LYS A 14 -5.29 0.47 13.30
CA LYS A 14 -3.86 0.22 13.55
C LYS A 14 -3.08 -0.16 12.29
N ALA A 15 -3.62 0.12 11.10
CA ALA A 15 -2.99 -0.26 9.84
C ALA A 15 -1.56 0.28 9.71
N ILE A 16 -1.35 1.58 9.99
CA ILE A 16 -0.04 2.24 9.88
C ILE A 16 0.95 1.64 10.88
N GLU A 17 0.54 1.43 12.13
CA GLU A 17 1.35 0.81 13.19
C GLU A 17 1.82 -0.59 12.75
N LYS A 18 0.89 -1.47 12.37
CA LYS A 18 1.19 -2.84 11.93
C LYS A 18 2.08 -2.87 10.68
N LEU A 19 1.87 -1.95 9.73
CA LEU A 19 2.70 -1.84 8.54
C LEU A 19 4.12 -1.37 8.87
N THR A 20 4.26 -0.46 9.84
CA THR A 20 5.56 0.05 10.31
C THR A 20 6.35 -1.03 11.04
N GLU A 21 5.70 -1.82 11.90
CA GLU A 21 6.34 -2.99 12.53
C GLU A 21 6.81 -4.01 11.48
N LYS A 22 5.97 -4.29 10.48
CA LYS A 22 6.34 -5.19 9.39
C LYS A 22 7.50 -4.64 8.57
N LEU A 23 7.52 -3.33 8.31
CA LEU A 23 8.63 -2.65 7.63
C LEU A 23 9.94 -2.82 8.40
N HIS A 24 9.93 -2.55 9.71
CA HIS A 24 11.11 -2.69 10.56
C HIS A 24 11.65 -4.12 10.56
N LYS A 25 10.77 -5.13 10.62
CA LYS A 25 11.15 -6.55 10.51
C LYS A 25 11.83 -6.85 9.16
N CYS A 26 11.25 -6.38 8.06
CA CYS A 26 11.85 -6.55 6.73
C CYS A 26 13.21 -5.85 6.59
N GLU A 27 13.36 -4.64 7.15
CA GLU A 27 14.62 -3.90 7.14
C GLU A 27 15.70 -4.62 7.96
N THR A 28 15.35 -5.08 9.16
CA THR A 28 16.26 -5.88 10.01
C THR A 28 16.68 -7.17 9.30
N GLU A 29 15.74 -7.89 8.66
CA GLU A 29 16.06 -9.10 7.90
C GLU A 29 16.96 -8.78 6.70
N GLN A 30 16.75 -7.65 6.02
CA GLN A 30 17.58 -7.22 4.90
C GLN A 30 19.03 -6.98 5.32
N GLU A 31 19.23 -6.26 6.42
CA GLU A 31 20.55 -5.96 6.97
C GLU A 31 21.25 -7.23 7.43
N PHE A 32 20.53 -8.10 8.14
CA PHE A 32 21.01 -9.41 8.56
C PHE A 32 21.48 -10.26 7.38
N MET A 33 20.63 -10.46 6.35
CA MET A 33 20.99 -11.25 5.17
C MET A 33 22.22 -10.70 4.45
N LYS A 34 22.32 -9.37 4.30
CA LYS A 34 23.50 -8.71 3.70
C LYS A 34 24.75 -8.95 4.52
N LYS A 35 24.67 -8.75 5.84
CA LYS A 35 25.80 -8.93 6.77
C LYS A 35 26.35 -10.35 6.67
N VAL A 36 25.48 -11.35 6.73
CA VAL A 36 25.88 -12.76 6.65
C VAL A 36 26.50 -13.11 5.30
N ASN A 37 25.92 -12.64 4.19
CA ASN A 37 26.52 -12.88 2.87
C ASN A 37 27.89 -12.22 2.71
N VAL A 38 28.07 -10.99 3.22
CA VAL A 38 29.37 -10.31 3.21
C VAL A 38 30.39 -11.05 4.07
N TYR A 39 30.00 -11.53 5.25
CA TYR A 39 30.86 -12.32 6.12
C TYR A 39 31.28 -13.63 5.45
N TYR A 40 30.32 -14.39 4.93
CA TYR A 40 30.60 -15.66 4.26
C TYR A 40 31.52 -15.47 3.05
N LYS A 41 31.33 -14.42 2.25
CA LYS A 41 32.20 -14.11 1.11
C LYS A 41 33.67 -13.93 1.51
N LYS A 42 33.94 -13.45 2.73
CA LYS A 42 35.31 -13.24 3.24
C LYS A 42 35.89 -14.48 3.91
N ASN A 43 35.06 -15.22 4.66
CA ASN A 43 35.54 -16.28 5.56
C ASN A 43 35.29 -17.70 5.03
N GLY A 44 34.42 -17.87 4.02
CA GLY A 44 34.01 -19.18 3.49
C GLY A 44 33.13 -20.00 4.45
N THR A 45 32.70 -19.41 5.57
CA THR A 45 31.83 -20.00 6.59
C THR A 45 31.00 -18.92 7.25
N CYS A 46 29.83 -19.28 7.79
CA CYS A 46 29.00 -18.42 8.63
C CYS A 46 29.39 -18.48 10.13
N VAL A 47 30.25 -19.42 10.55
CA VAL A 47 30.64 -19.59 11.95
C VAL A 47 31.42 -18.35 12.42
N GLY A 48 31.05 -17.83 13.59
CA GLY A 48 31.61 -16.59 14.14
C GLY A 48 31.04 -15.29 13.53
N CYS A 49 30.03 -15.37 12.65
CA CYS A 49 29.34 -14.18 12.16
C CYS A 49 28.49 -13.56 13.28
N GLU A 50 28.79 -12.32 13.65
CA GLU A 50 28.07 -11.59 14.69
C GLU A 50 26.55 -11.51 14.39
N GLY A 51 25.74 -11.92 15.37
CA GLY A 51 24.27 -11.98 15.25
C GLY A 51 23.74 -13.30 14.65
N VAL A 52 24.63 -14.23 14.31
CA VAL A 52 24.30 -15.60 13.90
C VAL A 52 24.75 -16.55 15.00
N SER A 53 23.83 -17.35 15.54
CA SER A 53 24.18 -18.44 16.47
C SER A 53 24.97 -19.53 15.75
N ASP A 54 25.84 -20.25 16.44
CA ASP A 54 26.64 -21.34 15.86
C ASP A 54 25.78 -22.42 15.18
N GLU A 55 24.61 -22.75 15.75
CA GLU A 55 23.66 -23.70 15.16
C GLU A 55 23.13 -23.20 13.80
N LEU A 56 22.68 -21.94 13.73
CA LEU A 56 22.23 -21.31 12.48
C LEU A 56 23.37 -21.20 11.46
N ALA A 57 24.58 -20.88 11.91
CA ALA A 57 25.75 -20.80 11.03
C ALA A 57 26.08 -22.15 10.39
N ALA A 58 26.13 -23.23 11.18
CA ALA A 58 26.36 -24.59 10.69
C ALA A 58 25.28 -24.99 9.67
N LYS A 59 24.01 -24.67 9.95
CA LYS A 59 22.90 -24.92 9.03
C LYS A 59 23.02 -24.15 7.72
N LEU A 60 23.42 -22.87 7.76
CA LEU A 60 23.63 -22.06 6.55
C LEU A 60 24.77 -22.62 5.70
N ASP A 61 25.88 -23.02 6.32
CA ASP A 61 27.01 -23.62 5.62
C ASP A 61 26.66 -24.98 5.01
N GLU A 62 25.88 -25.81 5.72
CA GLU A 62 25.37 -27.08 5.20
C GLU A 62 24.43 -26.87 4.00
N ASN A 63 23.51 -25.91 4.09
CA ASN A 63 22.60 -25.57 3.00
C ASN A 63 23.38 -25.18 1.73
N ILE A 64 24.48 -24.43 1.86
CA ILE A 64 25.31 -24.04 0.72
C ILE A 64 26.03 -25.26 0.12
N LYS A 65 26.51 -26.20 0.95
CA LYS A 65 27.14 -27.45 0.46
C LYS A 65 26.16 -28.33 -0.31
N GLN A 66 24.89 -28.32 0.09
CA GLN A 66 23.81 -29.06 -0.57
C GLN A 66 23.16 -28.29 -1.73
N ALA A 67 23.43 -26.98 -1.84
CA ALA A 67 22.87 -26.14 -2.88
C ALA A 67 23.45 -26.47 -4.26
N TYR A 68 22.75 -26.03 -5.31
CA TYR A 68 23.26 -26.12 -6.67
C TYR A 68 24.57 -25.35 -6.83
N SER A 69 25.41 -25.78 -7.76
CA SER A 69 26.77 -25.26 -7.96
C SER A 69 26.87 -23.75 -8.26
N TRP A 70 25.77 -23.10 -8.63
CA TRP A 70 25.67 -21.65 -8.86
C TRP A 70 25.20 -20.85 -7.64
N ASP A 71 24.66 -21.48 -6.60
CA ASP A 71 24.18 -20.79 -5.40
C ASP A 71 25.25 -20.86 -4.28
N LYS A 72 26.14 -19.87 -4.29
CA LYS A 72 27.38 -19.88 -3.49
C LYS A 72 27.32 -19.02 -2.23
N GLN A 73 26.12 -18.59 -1.83
CA GLN A 73 25.95 -17.66 -0.72
C GLN A 73 24.85 -18.13 0.26
N PRO A 74 24.97 -17.82 1.55
CA PRO A 74 24.00 -18.25 2.57
C PRO A 74 22.57 -17.79 2.28
N PHE A 75 22.41 -16.54 1.83
CA PHE A 75 21.13 -15.99 1.41
C PHE A 75 21.14 -15.68 -0.09
N PRO A 76 20.34 -16.37 -0.90
CA PRO A 76 20.31 -16.15 -2.35
C PRO A 76 19.88 -14.73 -2.74
N SER A 77 20.34 -14.26 -3.90
CA SER A 77 20.11 -12.90 -4.40
C SER A 77 18.62 -12.59 -4.64
N TYR A 78 17.83 -13.58 -5.05
CA TYR A 78 16.39 -13.41 -5.23
C TYR A 78 15.69 -13.09 -3.89
N ARG A 79 16.16 -13.65 -2.77
CA ARG A 79 15.58 -13.39 -1.44
C ARG A 79 15.79 -11.94 -1.02
N LEU A 80 17.01 -11.43 -1.19
CA LEU A 80 17.35 -10.03 -0.95
C LEU A 80 16.57 -9.07 -1.86
N THR A 81 16.41 -9.45 -3.14
CA THR A 81 15.65 -8.65 -4.12
C THR A 81 14.17 -8.59 -3.75
N ASN A 82 13.57 -9.74 -3.42
CA ASN A 82 12.16 -9.83 -3.04
C ASN A 82 11.87 -9.06 -1.75
N ASN A 83 12.72 -9.19 -0.73
CA ASN A 83 12.55 -8.47 0.52
C ASN A 83 12.73 -6.95 0.32
N ASN A 84 13.70 -6.52 -0.50
CA ASN A 84 13.85 -5.10 -0.84
C ASN A 84 12.63 -4.55 -1.62
N ALA A 85 12.05 -5.34 -2.51
CA ALA A 85 10.80 -4.97 -3.18
C ALA A 85 9.66 -4.81 -2.16
N GLU A 86 9.55 -5.71 -1.17
CA GLU A 86 8.56 -5.60 -0.09
C GLU A 86 8.77 -4.36 0.78
N ILE A 87 10.00 -4.04 1.17
CA ILE A 87 10.35 -2.81 1.91
C ILE A 87 9.84 -1.57 1.15
N ARG A 88 10.11 -1.47 -0.16
CA ARG A 88 9.63 -0.35 -0.99
C ARG A 88 8.10 -0.29 -1.05
N ARG A 89 7.43 -1.44 -1.19
CA ARG A 89 5.96 -1.52 -1.17
C ARG A 89 5.39 -1.02 0.16
N LEU A 90 5.96 -1.46 1.28
CA LEU A 90 5.51 -1.07 2.62
C LEU A 90 5.71 0.43 2.87
N LYS A 91 6.89 0.97 2.53
CA LYS A 91 7.16 2.43 2.62
C LYS A 91 6.14 3.25 1.85
N LYS A 92 5.91 2.90 0.57
CA LYS A 92 4.92 3.59 -0.27
C LYS A 92 3.50 3.45 0.30
N ARG A 93 3.17 2.29 0.86
CA ARG A 93 1.84 2.05 1.43
C ARG A 93 1.62 2.87 2.71
N ILE A 94 2.61 2.95 3.58
CA ILE A 94 2.57 3.78 4.79
C ILE A 94 2.42 5.25 4.39
N GLU A 95 3.26 5.75 3.47
CA GLU A 95 3.19 7.13 2.97
C GLU A 95 1.78 7.47 2.46
N ASN A 96 1.19 6.60 1.62
CA ASN A 96 -0.15 6.82 1.09
C ASN A 96 -1.24 6.85 2.17
N LEU A 97 -1.16 5.96 3.17
CA LEU A 97 -2.14 5.91 4.26
C LEU A 97 -2.00 7.12 5.18
N THR A 98 -0.78 7.48 5.57
CA THR A 98 -0.51 8.67 6.37
C THR A 98 -0.96 9.94 5.66
N ALA A 99 -0.66 10.09 4.36
CA ALA A 99 -1.13 11.22 3.58
C ALA A 99 -2.66 11.30 3.54
N THR A 100 -3.34 10.16 3.37
CA THR A 100 -4.80 10.09 3.38
C THR A 100 -5.38 10.48 4.74
N GLN A 101 -4.78 10.02 5.85
CA GLN A 101 -5.24 10.35 7.21
C GLN A 101 -5.06 11.83 7.56
N ASN A 102 -4.04 12.48 6.98
CA ASN A 102 -3.75 13.90 7.21
C ASN A 102 -4.47 14.83 6.22
N THR A 103 -5.34 14.30 5.36
CA THR A 103 -6.03 15.08 4.33
C THR A 103 -7.50 15.19 4.68
N GLU A 104 -7.97 16.41 4.92
CA GLU A 104 -9.39 16.74 5.03
C GLU A 104 -9.98 16.86 3.62
N PHE A 105 -10.46 15.73 3.09
CA PHE A 105 -11.07 15.72 1.77
C PHE A 105 -12.38 16.52 1.77
N VAL A 106 -12.71 17.08 0.62
CA VAL A 106 -13.95 17.85 0.43
C VAL A 106 -14.87 17.17 -0.57
N GLY A 107 -16.16 17.20 -0.24
CA GLY A 107 -17.25 16.76 -1.13
C GLY A 107 -17.57 17.81 -2.19
N TRP A 108 -18.46 17.46 -3.13
CA TRP A 108 -18.90 18.39 -4.16
C TRP A 108 -20.31 18.05 -4.65
N LYS A 109 -21.00 19.02 -5.24
CA LYS A 109 -22.29 18.81 -5.91
C LYS A 109 -22.09 18.58 -7.40
N PHE A 110 -22.91 17.71 -7.99
CA PHE A 110 -22.92 17.42 -9.41
C PHE A 110 -24.36 17.35 -9.92
N ASN A 111 -24.55 17.41 -11.23
CA ASN A 111 -25.90 17.35 -11.79
C ASN A 111 -26.59 16.01 -11.47
N GLY A 112 -27.66 16.06 -10.67
CA GLY A 112 -28.43 14.89 -10.22
C GLY A 112 -27.91 14.22 -8.95
N GLY A 113 -27.09 14.92 -8.14
CA GLY A 113 -26.70 14.43 -6.82
C GLY A 113 -25.53 15.15 -6.15
N GLU A 114 -24.93 14.49 -5.17
CA GLU A 114 -23.77 15.00 -4.43
C GLU A 114 -22.76 13.90 -4.05
N ALA A 115 -21.51 14.31 -3.94
CA ALA A 115 -20.40 13.51 -3.46
C ALA A 115 -20.07 13.93 -2.03
N VAL A 116 -20.25 13.00 -1.08
CA VAL A 116 -20.09 13.20 0.35
C VAL A 116 -18.87 12.44 0.86
N ILE A 117 -18.09 13.09 1.73
CA ILE A 117 -16.97 12.49 2.44
C ILE A 117 -17.51 11.88 3.74
N ASN A 118 -17.45 10.56 3.85
CA ASN A 118 -17.82 9.83 5.05
C ASN A 118 -16.55 9.34 5.73
N GLU A 119 -16.04 10.14 6.67
CA GLU A 119 -14.80 9.85 7.40
C GLU A 119 -14.95 8.63 8.31
N ASP A 120 -16.10 8.51 9.01
CA ASP A 120 -16.40 7.39 9.91
C ASP A 120 -16.28 6.03 9.21
N LYS A 121 -16.75 5.95 7.96
CA LYS A 121 -16.67 4.73 7.13
C LYS A 121 -15.45 4.69 6.23
N ASN A 122 -14.63 5.75 6.21
CA ASN A 122 -13.52 5.91 5.28
C ASN A 122 -13.98 5.74 3.82
N ARG A 123 -15.07 6.42 3.42
CA ARG A 123 -15.69 6.32 2.08
C ARG A 123 -15.93 7.67 1.43
N LEU A 124 -15.67 7.73 0.12
CA LEU A 124 -16.30 8.72 -0.77
C LEU A 124 -17.64 8.12 -1.23
N GLN A 125 -18.74 8.81 -0.94
CA GLN A 125 -20.10 8.38 -1.25
C GLN A 125 -20.71 9.28 -2.31
N LEU A 126 -21.27 8.70 -3.36
CA LEU A 126 -22.05 9.41 -4.38
C LEU A 126 -23.52 9.11 -4.13
N ILE A 127 -24.25 10.15 -3.75
CA ILE A 127 -25.70 10.13 -3.49
C ILE A 127 -26.36 10.74 -4.72
N PHE A 128 -27.29 10.02 -5.33
CA PHE A 128 -28.04 10.50 -6.50
C PHE A 128 -29.48 10.80 -6.10
N ASP A 129 -30.04 11.87 -6.65
CA ASP A 129 -31.44 12.27 -6.41
C ASP A 129 -32.41 11.21 -6.95
N GLU A 130 -32.07 10.66 -8.12
CA GLU A 130 -32.79 9.57 -8.77
C GLU A 130 -31.88 8.38 -9.03
N LYS A 131 -32.49 7.21 -9.25
CA LYS A 131 -31.73 5.99 -9.54
C LYS A 131 -30.96 6.16 -10.87
N PRO A 132 -29.62 6.03 -10.87
CA PRO A 132 -28.84 6.14 -12.11
C PRO A 132 -29.23 5.06 -13.12
N SER A 133 -29.09 5.39 -14.41
CA SER A 133 -29.36 4.47 -15.52
C SER A 133 -28.47 3.22 -15.47
N GLU A 134 -28.82 2.17 -16.21
CA GLU A 134 -27.98 0.97 -16.26
C GLU A 134 -26.56 1.23 -16.79
N GLU A 135 -26.44 2.10 -17.78
CA GLU A 135 -25.16 2.54 -18.35
C GLU A 135 -24.32 3.29 -17.30
N GLN A 136 -24.93 4.27 -16.61
CA GLN A 136 -24.27 5.00 -15.53
C GLN A 136 -23.80 4.06 -14.41
N ARG A 137 -24.65 3.11 -14.00
CA ARG A 137 -24.28 2.10 -12.97
C ARG A 137 -23.13 1.21 -13.44
N THR A 138 -23.04 0.91 -14.73
CA THR A 138 -21.92 0.14 -15.30
C THR A 138 -20.62 0.94 -15.26
N ILE A 139 -20.67 2.23 -15.60
CA ILE A 139 -19.52 3.16 -15.50
C ILE A 139 -19.06 3.33 -14.06
N LEU A 140 -19.98 3.45 -13.10
CA LEU A 140 -19.66 3.53 -11.67
C LEU A 140 -18.90 2.26 -11.22
N LYS A 141 -19.40 1.07 -11.57
CA LYS A 141 -18.75 -0.21 -11.24
C LYS A 141 -17.37 -0.35 -11.87
N SER A 142 -17.19 0.04 -13.13
CA SER A 142 -15.89 -0.06 -13.83
C SER A 142 -14.84 0.86 -13.21
N ASN A 143 -15.27 1.99 -12.63
CA ASN A 143 -14.41 2.92 -11.87
C ASN A 143 -14.30 2.59 -10.37
N GLY A 144 -14.81 1.42 -9.95
CA GLY A 144 -14.63 0.88 -8.60
C GLY A 144 -15.62 1.39 -7.55
N PHE A 145 -16.63 2.16 -7.94
CA PHE A 145 -17.74 2.50 -7.04
C PHE A 145 -18.69 1.31 -6.89
N ARG A 146 -19.07 1.00 -5.66
CA ARG A 146 -19.96 -0.11 -5.32
C ARG A 146 -21.21 0.42 -4.63
N TRP A 147 -22.37 -0.11 -5.03
CA TRP A 147 -23.64 0.22 -4.40
C TRP A 147 -23.68 -0.30 -2.96
N ALA A 148 -24.06 0.57 -2.03
CA ALA A 148 -24.24 0.27 -0.63
C ALA A 148 -25.71 0.50 -0.23
N PRO A 149 -26.54 -0.55 -0.16
CA PRO A 149 -27.97 -0.42 0.12
C PRO A 149 -28.27 0.29 1.45
N SER A 150 -27.44 0.06 2.47
CA SER A 150 -27.58 0.67 3.81
C SER A 150 -27.44 2.18 3.80
N ASP A 151 -26.58 2.69 2.91
CA ASP A 151 -26.25 4.11 2.79
C ASP A 151 -26.97 4.77 1.61
N LYS A 152 -27.70 3.98 0.80
CA LYS A 152 -28.32 4.40 -0.47
C LYS A 152 -27.35 5.17 -1.38
N ALA A 153 -26.08 4.77 -1.37
CA ALA A 153 -25.01 5.49 -2.06
C ALA A 153 -24.12 4.56 -2.89
N TRP A 154 -23.53 5.10 -3.94
CA TRP A 154 -22.42 4.48 -4.65
C TRP A 154 -21.12 4.91 -3.99
N GLN A 155 -20.36 3.98 -3.42
CA GLN A 155 -19.21 4.33 -2.61
C GLN A 155 -17.93 3.59 -2.97
N ARG A 156 -16.80 4.20 -2.64
CA ARG A 156 -15.47 3.59 -2.69
C ARG A 156 -14.63 4.06 -1.51
N GLN A 157 -13.53 3.37 -1.26
CA GLN A 157 -12.60 3.77 -0.21
C GLN A 157 -12.13 5.22 -0.42
N LEU A 158 -12.18 6.01 0.65
CA LEU A 158 -11.72 7.38 0.67
C LEU A 158 -10.18 7.40 0.61
N ASN A 159 -9.67 7.92 -0.48
CA ASN A 159 -8.25 8.18 -0.73
C ASN A 159 -8.11 9.03 -1.99
N HIS A 160 -6.92 9.51 -2.28
CA HIS A 160 -6.62 10.28 -3.49
C HIS A 160 -7.08 9.59 -4.80
N ASN A 161 -6.97 8.25 -4.88
CA ASN A 161 -7.42 7.48 -6.04
C ASN A 161 -8.94 7.55 -6.25
N ALA A 162 -9.72 7.88 -5.21
CA ALA A 162 -11.15 8.06 -5.32
C ALA A 162 -11.51 9.26 -6.20
N PHE A 163 -10.82 10.37 -6.02
CA PHE A 163 -10.99 11.57 -6.81
C PHE A 163 -10.47 11.38 -8.24
N TYR A 164 -9.31 10.70 -8.41
CA TYR A 164 -8.84 10.35 -9.75
C TYR A 164 -9.80 9.45 -10.54
N ALA A 165 -10.53 8.58 -9.87
CA ALA A 165 -11.57 7.78 -10.53
C ALA A 165 -12.83 8.60 -10.80
N ALA A 166 -13.23 9.48 -9.88
CA ALA A 166 -14.34 10.38 -10.10
C ALA A 166 -14.12 11.31 -11.31
N ASN A 167 -12.89 11.79 -11.52
CA ASN A 167 -12.52 12.58 -12.70
C ASN A 167 -12.85 11.89 -14.04
N ARG A 168 -12.96 10.56 -14.08
CA ARG A 168 -13.20 9.77 -15.29
C ARG A 168 -14.69 9.52 -15.56
N ILE A 169 -15.57 10.06 -14.73
CA ILE A 169 -17.00 9.84 -14.80
C ILE A 169 -17.68 11.18 -15.07
N ASP A 170 -18.18 11.35 -16.29
CA ASP A 170 -18.64 12.66 -16.77
C ASP A 170 -19.87 13.19 -16.02
N PHE A 171 -20.82 12.32 -15.69
CA PHE A 171 -22.10 12.70 -15.07
C PHE A 171 -22.02 12.93 -13.55
N ILE A 172 -20.83 12.85 -12.95
CA ILE A 172 -20.60 13.23 -11.54
C ILE A 172 -19.58 14.37 -11.42
N LYS A 173 -19.27 15.05 -12.53
CA LYS A 173 -18.40 16.21 -12.51
C LYS A 173 -19.02 17.34 -11.67
N PRO A 174 -18.20 18.08 -10.91
CA PRO A 174 -18.64 19.29 -10.22
C PRO A 174 -19.37 20.26 -11.13
N GLU A 175 -20.37 20.94 -10.60
CA GLU A 175 -21.09 22.01 -11.32
C GLU A 175 -20.19 23.20 -11.67
N SER A 176 -19.07 23.36 -10.96
CA SER A 176 -18.07 24.43 -11.18
C SER A 176 -17.16 24.22 -12.40
N ASP A 177 -17.37 23.17 -13.20
CA ASP A 177 -16.51 22.74 -14.33
C ASP A 177 -15.05 22.39 -13.93
N GLU A 178 -14.75 22.39 -12.63
CA GLU A 178 -13.49 21.90 -12.06
C GLU A 178 -13.50 20.37 -11.95
N LYS A 179 -12.32 19.75 -11.89
CA LYS A 179 -12.25 18.30 -11.65
C LYS A 179 -12.41 18.00 -10.16
N PRO A 180 -12.98 16.85 -9.78
CA PRO A 180 -13.00 16.40 -8.38
C PRO A 180 -11.64 16.48 -7.66
N THR A 181 -10.52 16.25 -8.37
CA THR A 181 -9.17 16.40 -7.82
C THR A 181 -8.73 17.84 -7.59
N ASP A 182 -9.23 18.78 -8.38
CA ASP A 182 -8.83 20.20 -8.31
C ASP A 182 -9.47 20.88 -7.08
N LEU A 183 -10.61 20.36 -6.64
CA LEU A 183 -11.29 20.74 -5.40
C LEU A 183 -10.57 20.27 -4.13
N GLN A 184 -9.73 19.24 -4.21
CA GLN A 184 -9.10 18.67 -3.02
C GLN A 184 -7.94 19.55 -2.53
N PRO A 185 -7.72 19.63 -1.20
CA PRO A 185 -6.56 20.31 -0.67
C PRO A 185 -5.29 19.72 -1.28
N LYS A 186 -4.46 20.59 -1.85
CA LYS A 186 -3.18 20.17 -2.41
C LYS A 186 -2.28 19.78 -1.26
N ALA A 187 -1.67 18.60 -1.35
CA ALA A 187 -0.62 18.22 -0.42
C ALA A 187 0.44 19.35 -0.36
N PRO A 188 0.92 19.73 0.84
CA PRO A 188 2.00 20.70 0.94
C PRO A 188 3.16 20.23 0.06
N LYS A 189 3.65 21.10 -0.83
CA LYS A 189 4.83 20.79 -1.64
C LYS A 189 5.93 20.35 -0.68
N LYS A 190 6.49 19.14 -0.86
CA LYS A 190 7.73 18.76 -0.18
C LYS A 190 8.73 19.85 -0.51
N THR A 191 9.10 20.67 0.47
CA THR A 191 10.25 21.58 0.38
C THR A 191 11.41 20.70 -0.04
N GLU A 192 11.97 20.97 -1.22
CA GLU A 192 13.18 20.27 -1.66
C GLU A 192 14.23 20.46 -0.56
N PRO A 193 14.94 19.41 -0.12
CA PRO A 193 16.08 19.60 0.76
C PRO A 193 17.07 20.50 0.00
N GLU A 194 17.49 21.60 0.62
CA GLU A 194 18.62 22.38 0.12
C GLU A 194 19.79 21.43 -0.13
N ARG A 195 20.34 21.52 -1.35
CA ARG A 195 21.40 20.65 -1.86
C ARG A 195 22.69 20.77 -1.07
#